data_AF-T0YBL9-F1
#
_entry.id   AF-T0YBL9-F1
#
_cell.length_a   1.000
_cell.length_b   1.000
_cell.length_c   1.000
_cell.angle_alpha   90.00
_cell.angle_beta   90.00
_cell.angle_gamma   90.00
#
_symmetry.space_group_name_H-M   'P 1'
#
loop_
_entity.id
_entity.type
_entity.pdbx_description
1 polymer ?
#
loop_
_entity_poly.entity_id
_entity_poly.type
_entity_poly.pdbx_seq_one_letter_code
_entity_poly.pdbx_strand_id
1 'polypeptide(L)'
;EAVRAQAARDGAVPHLILGDFNALGPGDRIRATDFLGQLSEWRRSGVLEEVGAVGRVPPAVAAMRWWREPGSAQPTEGVSEVARAGIPRLPWLIHPLIELVPRGDATDALAGALMPRAAVRSMTMAGYVDCLRRVHPRADSFSCPTYLPAVRIDYIFASSELAARLVGCEVAARTGALGEVARRASDHFPVVAEFDLAAG
;
A
#
# COMPACT_ATOMS: atom_id res chain seq x y z
N GLU A 1 7.97 -6.21 19.38
CA GLU A 1 8.89 -6.98 20.27
C GLU A 1 8.46 -8.42 20.48
N ALA A 2 7.22 -8.68 20.89
CA ALA A 2 6.73 -10.03 21.21
C ALA A 2 6.89 -11.06 20.07
N VAL A 3 6.58 -10.71 18.82
CA VAL A 3 6.75 -11.61 17.66
C VAL A 3 8.21 -12.02 17.45
N ARG A 4 9.15 -11.08 17.65
CA ARG A 4 10.59 -11.38 17.50
C ARG A 4 11.11 -12.19 18.67
N ALA A 5 10.65 -11.91 19.89
CA ALA A 5 10.96 -12.72 21.06
C ALA A 5 10.45 -14.15 20.91
N GLN A 6 9.28 -14.34 20.30
CA GLN A 6 8.75 -15.66 20.00
C GLN A 6 9.56 -16.36 18.92
N ALA A 7 9.81 -15.69 17.80
CA ALA A 7 10.55 -16.29 16.70
C ALA A 7 12.03 -16.59 17.05
N ALA A 8 12.64 -15.80 17.94
CA ALA A 8 13.97 -16.09 18.49
C ALA A 8 13.98 -17.29 19.45
N ARG A 9 12.90 -17.52 20.21
CA ARG A 9 12.74 -18.73 21.04
C ARG A 9 12.62 -19.99 20.19
N ASP A 10 12.01 -19.86 19.02
CA ASP A 10 11.74 -20.95 18.09
C ASP A 10 12.82 -21.07 17.00
N GLY A 11 13.96 -20.38 17.15
CA GLY A 11 15.01 -20.18 16.12
C GLY A 11 15.69 -21.45 15.57
N ALA A 12 15.33 -22.63 16.06
CA ALA A 12 15.75 -23.93 15.51
C ALA A 12 14.75 -24.52 14.49
N VAL A 13 13.54 -23.98 14.38
CA VAL A 13 12.47 -24.54 13.54
C VAL A 13 12.23 -23.66 12.32
N PRO A 14 12.14 -24.22 11.09
CA PRO A 14 11.74 -23.47 9.90
C PRO A 14 10.38 -22.79 10.11
N HIS A 15 10.31 -21.46 9.93
CA HIS A 15 9.08 -20.70 10.21
C HIS A 15 8.95 -19.44 9.33
N LEU A 16 7.76 -18.85 9.38
CA LEU A 16 7.39 -17.62 8.65
C LEU A 16 6.95 -16.52 9.62
N ILE A 17 7.20 -15.28 9.22
CA ILE A 17 6.57 -14.08 9.77
C ILE A 17 5.94 -13.34 8.58
N LEU A 18 4.63 -13.14 8.60
CA LEU A 18 3.92 -12.51 7.50
C LEU A 18 2.83 -11.55 7.97
N GLY A 19 2.51 -10.55 7.14
CA GLY A 19 1.48 -9.55 7.42
C GLY A 19 1.79 -8.18 6.80
N ASP A 20 1.01 -7.18 7.19
CA ASP A 20 1.17 -5.79 6.80
C ASP A 20 2.14 -5.07 7.76
N PHE A 21 3.37 -4.86 7.32
CA PHE A 21 4.40 -4.22 8.16
C PHE A 21 4.24 -2.70 8.22
N ASN A 22 3.37 -2.13 7.38
CA ASN A 22 3.17 -0.68 7.23
C ASN A 22 4.51 0.08 7.08
N ALA A 23 5.45 -0.56 6.40
CA ALA A 23 6.83 -0.13 6.27
C ALA A 23 7.40 -0.55 4.91
N LEU A 24 8.41 0.19 4.44
CA LEU A 24 9.11 -0.09 3.19
C LEU A 24 10.34 -0.96 3.42
N GLY A 25 10.53 -1.93 2.53
CA GLY A 25 11.75 -2.69 2.41
C GLY A 25 12.85 -1.95 1.64
N PRO A 26 14.10 -2.43 1.73
CA PRO A 26 15.20 -1.89 0.95
C PRO A 26 14.88 -1.95 -0.56
N GLY A 27 14.98 -0.80 -1.23
CA GLY A 27 14.73 -0.69 -2.67
C GLY A 27 13.25 -0.67 -3.09
N ASP A 28 12.30 -0.79 -2.16
CA ASP A 28 10.89 -0.62 -2.48
C ASP A 28 10.59 0.85 -2.83
N ARG A 29 9.85 1.02 -3.92
CA ARG A 29 9.37 2.32 -4.39
C ARG A 29 7.92 2.52 -3.96
N ILE A 30 7.49 3.77 -4.04
CA ILE A 30 6.07 4.13 -3.92
C ILE A 30 5.63 4.94 -5.13
N ARG A 31 4.34 4.93 -5.44
CA ARG A 31 3.69 5.81 -6.43
C ARG A 31 2.81 6.83 -5.73
N ALA A 32 3.42 7.68 -4.91
CA ALA A 32 2.70 8.70 -4.16
C ALA A 32 2.03 9.71 -5.10
N THR A 33 2.67 10.08 -6.20
CA THR A 33 2.13 11.10 -7.11
C THR A 33 0.89 10.61 -7.86
N ASP A 34 0.79 9.32 -8.16
CA ASP A 34 -0.42 8.72 -8.75
C ASP A 34 -1.57 8.76 -7.73
N PHE A 35 -1.28 8.36 -6.49
CA PHE A 35 -2.25 8.41 -5.39
C PHE A 35 -2.78 9.83 -5.11
N LEU A 36 -1.87 10.81 -5.02
CA LEU A 36 -2.22 12.21 -4.84
C LEU A 36 -2.99 12.79 -6.04
N GLY A 37 -2.67 12.33 -7.25
CA GLY A 37 -3.41 12.63 -8.46
C GLY A 37 -4.86 12.15 -8.38
N GLN A 38 -5.07 10.88 -7.98
CA GLN A 38 -6.40 10.32 -7.80
C GLN A 38 -7.20 11.05 -6.71
N LEU A 39 -6.55 11.43 -5.61
CA LEU A 39 -7.17 12.20 -4.54
C LEU A 39 -7.63 13.58 -5.03
N SER A 40 -6.85 14.22 -5.91
CA SER A 40 -7.22 15.49 -6.53
C SER A 40 -8.39 15.36 -7.50
N GLU A 41 -8.50 14.23 -8.21
CA GLU A 41 -9.67 13.91 -9.04
C GLU A 41 -10.93 13.69 -8.21
N TRP A 42 -10.84 12.89 -7.13
CA TRP A 42 -11.96 12.67 -6.22
C TRP A 42 -12.43 13.95 -5.52
N ARG A 43 -11.52 14.87 -5.21
CA ARG A 43 -11.90 16.20 -4.72
C ARG A 43 -12.70 16.96 -5.77
N ARG A 44 -12.22 17.01 -7.01
CA ARG A 44 -12.88 17.75 -8.11
C ARG A 44 -14.23 17.16 -8.53
N SER A 45 -14.46 15.87 -8.27
CA SER A 45 -15.75 15.21 -8.53
C SER A 45 -16.72 15.23 -7.34
N GLY A 46 -16.32 15.76 -6.18
CA GLY A 46 -17.17 15.80 -4.98
C GLY A 46 -17.21 14.49 -4.18
N VAL A 47 -16.43 13.48 -4.58
CA VAL A 47 -16.36 12.16 -3.92
C VAL A 47 -15.86 12.30 -2.49
N LEU A 48 -14.86 13.14 -2.23
CA LEU A 48 -14.28 13.26 -0.90
C LEU A 48 -15.27 13.87 0.10
N GLU A 49 -16.13 14.77 -0.35
CA GLU A 49 -17.25 15.33 0.41
C GLU A 49 -18.30 14.25 0.68
N GLU A 50 -18.68 13.46 -0.32
CA GLU A 50 -19.67 12.38 -0.20
C GLU A 50 -19.27 11.36 0.88
N VAL A 51 -17.99 10.95 0.89
CA VAL A 51 -17.47 9.93 1.82
C VAL A 51 -17.02 10.54 3.16
N GLY A 52 -17.15 11.86 3.34
CA GLY A 52 -16.75 12.58 4.54
C GLY A 52 -15.23 12.51 4.81
N ALA A 53 -14.42 12.48 3.75
CA ALA A 53 -12.97 12.50 3.80
C ALA A 53 -12.38 13.92 3.83
N VAL A 54 -13.16 14.92 3.45
CA VAL A 54 -12.78 16.33 3.64
C VAL A 54 -13.12 16.74 5.08
N GLY A 55 -12.12 17.26 5.81
CA GLY A 55 -12.36 17.92 7.10
C GLY A 55 -13.34 19.09 6.97
N ARG A 56 -13.89 19.56 8.11
CA ARG A 56 -14.90 20.64 8.12
C ARG A 56 -14.42 21.88 7.37
N VAL A 57 -15.12 22.23 6.29
CA VAL A 57 -14.88 23.44 5.50
C VAL A 57 -15.64 24.61 6.13
N PRO A 58 -14.99 25.74 6.43
CA PRO A 58 -15.68 26.95 6.89
C PRO A 58 -16.68 27.46 5.84
N PRO A 59 -17.89 27.94 6.23
CA PRO A 59 -18.89 28.42 5.27
C PRO A 59 -18.39 29.50 4.31
N ALA A 60 -17.53 30.40 4.80
CA ALA A 60 -16.91 31.45 4.00
C ALA A 60 -16.01 30.91 2.88
N VAL A 61 -15.30 29.80 3.14
CA VAL A 61 -14.45 29.11 2.16
C VAL A 61 -15.31 28.30 1.19
N ALA A 62 -16.33 27.61 1.70
CA ALA A 62 -17.26 26.82 0.89
C ALA A 62 -18.06 27.67 -0.12
N ALA A 63 -18.16 28.98 0.11
CA ALA A 63 -18.78 29.94 -0.82
C ALA A 63 -17.83 30.43 -1.93
N MET A 64 -16.52 30.15 -1.83
CA MET A 64 -15.55 30.58 -2.83
C MET A 64 -15.64 29.70 -4.10
N ARG A 65 -15.57 30.34 -5.27
CA ARG A 65 -15.73 29.71 -6.58
C ARG A 65 -14.72 28.58 -6.82
N TRP A 66 -13.47 28.75 -6.37
CA TRP A 66 -12.40 27.75 -6.49
C TRP A 66 -12.57 26.53 -5.57
N TRP A 67 -13.36 26.63 -4.50
CA TRP A 67 -13.68 25.49 -3.63
C TRP A 67 -14.68 24.56 -4.30
N ARG A 68 -15.63 25.14 -5.04
CA ARG A 68 -16.81 24.44 -5.57
C ARG A 68 -16.73 24.03 -7.02
N GLU A 69 -15.71 24.38 -7.81
CA GLU A 69 -15.69 24.05 -9.24
C GLU A 69 -15.85 22.53 -9.43
N PRO A 70 -17.06 22.05 -9.76
CA PRO A 70 -17.25 20.65 -10.05
C PRO A 70 -16.63 20.50 -11.43
N GLY A 71 -15.63 19.64 -11.56
CA GLY A 71 -15.39 19.07 -12.87
C GLY A 71 -16.72 18.52 -13.36
N SER A 72 -17.04 18.66 -14.64
CA SER A 72 -18.19 18.03 -15.31
C SER A 72 -18.18 16.50 -15.28
N ALA A 73 -17.47 15.90 -14.32
CA ALA A 73 -17.47 14.50 -14.02
C ALA A 73 -18.80 14.15 -13.36
N GLN A 74 -19.58 13.34 -14.06
CA GLN A 74 -20.65 12.58 -13.43
C GLN A 74 -20.10 11.85 -12.20
N PRO A 75 -20.93 11.59 -11.16
CA PRO A 75 -20.53 10.71 -10.08
C PRO A 75 -20.01 9.44 -10.73
N THR A 76 -18.71 9.18 -10.60
CA THR A 76 -18.13 7.91 -11.05
C THR A 76 -18.95 6.84 -10.35
N GLU A 77 -19.49 5.88 -11.12
CA GLU A 77 -20.09 4.65 -10.60
C GLU A 77 -19.37 4.25 -9.32
N GLY A 78 -20.13 4.21 -8.22
CA GLY A 78 -19.67 4.56 -6.88
C GLY A 78 -18.29 4.04 -6.50
N VAL A 79 -17.46 4.93 -5.92
CA VAL A 79 -16.21 4.55 -5.24
C VAL A 79 -16.50 3.36 -4.34
N SER A 80 -15.80 2.24 -4.60
CA SER A 80 -16.00 0.99 -3.89
C SER A 80 -15.86 1.20 -2.39
N GLU A 81 -16.59 0.44 -1.57
CA GLU A 81 -16.49 0.54 -0.10
C GLU A 81 -15.05 0.41 0.40
N VAL A 82 -14.28 -0.49 -0.23
CA VAL A 82 -12.85 -0.65 -0.01
C VAL A 82 -12.06 0.63 -0.29
N ALA A 83 -12.33 1.30 -1.42
CA ALA A 83 -11.71 2.58 -1.71
C ALA A 83 -12.14 3.66 -0.70
N ARG A 84 -13.40 3.67 -0.24
CA ARG A 84 -13.88 4.60 0.79
C ARG A 84 -13.13 4.45 2.10
N ALA A 85 -12.87 3.21 2.53
CA ALA A 85 -12.12 2.92 3.75
C ALA A 85 -10.65 3.37 3.66
N GLY A 86 -10.04 3.23 2.47
CA GLY A 86 -8.65 3.60 2.23
C GLY A 86 -8.40 5.09 1.93
N ILE A 87 -9.45 5.92 1.83
CA ILE A 87 -9.27 7.37 1.60
C ILE A 87 -8.84 8.06 2.91
N PRO A 88 -7.69 8.76 2.93
CA PRO A 88 -7.25 9.47 4.11
C PRO A 88 -8.17 10.66 4.40
N ARG A 89 -8.57 10.81 5.65
CA ARG A 89 -9.30 11.99 6.13
C ARG A 89 -8.32 13.12 6.38
N LEU A 90 -8.36 14.16 5.55
CA LEU A 90 -7.42 15.27 5.65
C LEU A 90 -8.15 16.57 5.99
N PRO A 91 -7.47 17.52 6.68
CA PRO A 91 -7.99 18.87 6.82
C PRO A 91 -8.28 19.49 5.46
N TRP A 92 -9.38 20.23 5.35
CA TRP A 92 -9.84 20.85 4.09
C TRP A 92 -8.76 21.66 3.36
N LEU A 93 -7.88 22.32 4.13
CA LEU A 93 -6.80 23.17 3.61
C LEU A 93 -5.67 22.39 2.93
N ILE A 94 -5.54 21.09 3.18
CA ILE A 94 -4.49 20.25 2.59
C ILE A 94 -4.84 19.86 1.15
N HIS A 95 -6.13 19.59 0.87
CA HIS A 95 -6.58 19.16 -0.45
C HIS A 95 -6.20 20.08 -1.63
N PRO A 96 -6.23 21.42 -1.54
CA PRO A 96 -5.73 22.28 -2.63
C PRO A 96 -4.21 22.23 -2.76
N LEU A 97 -3.46 21.98 -1.67
CA LEU A 97 -1.99 21.89 -1.73
C LEU A 97 -1.51 20.63 -2.45
N ILE A 98 -2.31 19.57 -2.43
CA ILE A 98 -1.99 18.30 -3.11
C ILE A 98 -1.85 18.52 -4.63
N GLU A 99 -2.61 19.44 -5.23
CA GLU A 99 -2.51 19.75 -6.66
C GLU A 99 -1.21 20.47 -7.04
N LEU A 100 -0.52 21.05 -6.06
CA LEU A 100 0.77 21.72 -6.28
C LEU A 100 1.95 20.75 -6.24
N VAL A 101 1.72 19.49 -5.85
CA VAL A 101 2.77 18.47 -5.75
C VAL A 101 3.25 18.09 -7.16
N PRO A 102 4.54 18.31 -7.49
CA PRO A 102 5.07 17.93 -8.80
C PRO A 102 5.00 16.41 -9.00
N ARG A 103 4.54 15.98 -10.18
CA ARG A 103 4.53 14.55 -10.53
C ARG A 103 5.91 14.06 -10.95
N GLY A 104 6.26 12.85 -10.54
CA GLY A 104 7.44 12.13 -11.02
C GLY A 104 8.26 11.44 -9.94
N ASP A 105 9.21 10.63 -10.40
CA ASP A 105 10.01 9.70 -9.59
C ASP A 105 10.76 10.36 -8.43
N ALA A 106 11.21 11.61 -8.59
CA ALA A 106 11.92 12.34 -7.54
C ALA A 106 11.00 12.67 -6.35
N THR A 107 9.76 13.07 -6.64
CA THR A 107 8.74 13.33 -5.61
C THR A 107 8.35 12.02 -4.92
N ASP A 108 8.17 10.95 -5.68
CA ASP A 108 7.88 9.61 -5.16
C ASP A 108 9.00 9.09 -4.26
N ALA A 109 10.27 9.30 -4.64
CA ALA A 109 11.42 8.95 -3.82
C ALA A 109 11.45 9.75 -2.51
N LEU A 110 11.14 11.05 -2.54
CA LEU A 110 11.07 11.89 -1.36
C LEU A 110 9.94 11.46 -0.42
N ALA A 111 8.74 11.22 -0.96
CA ALA A 111 7.61 10.71 -0.18
C ALA A 111 7.93 9.33 0.41
N GLY A 112 8.58 8.45 -0.37
CA GLY A 112 9.07 7.15 0.10
C GLY A 112 10.11 7.28 1.20
N ALA A 113 10.95 8.31 1.20
CA ALA A 113 11.93 8.55 2.27
C ALA A 113 11.25 8.78 3.63
N LEU A 114 10.03 9.32 3.65
CA LEU A 114 9.26 9.58 4.87
C LEU A 114 8.55 8.34 5.43
N MET A 115 8.45 7.25 4.66
CA MET A 115 7.78 6.04 5.14
C MET A 115 8.62 5.28 6.19
N PRO A 116 7.96 4.65 7.18
CA PRO A 116 8.64 3.79 8.14
C PRO A 116 9.45 2.68 7.46
N ARG A 117 10.62 2.38 8.00
CA ARG A 117 11.47 1.26 7.55
C ARG A 117 11.91 0.34 8.68
N ALA A 118 11.67 0.77 9.92
CA ALA A 118 12.22 0.12 11.10
C ALA A 118 11.79 -1.35 11.19
N ALA A 119 10.51 -1.66 10.98
CA ALA A 119 9.97 -3.01 11.10
C ALA A 119 10.62 -3.99 10.10
N VAL A 120 10.67 -3.61 8.81
CA VAL A 120 11.29 -4.44 7.76
C VAL A 120 12.80 -4.54 7.94
N ARG A 121 13.49 -3.42 8.21
CA ARG A 121 14.92 -3.43 8.51
C ARG A 121 15.24 -4.37 9.67
N SER A 122 14.40 -4.36 10.69
CA SER A 122 14.47 -5.28 11.83
C SER A 122 14.46 -6.74 11.34
N MET A 123 13.48 -7.15 10.52
CA MET A 123 13.42 -8.52 9.99
C MET A 123 14.70 -8.90 9.24
N THR A 124 15.16 -8.04 8.32
CA THR A 124 16.38 -8.31 7.55
C THR A 124 17.64 -8.43 8.43
N MET A 125 17.77 -7.58 9.46
CA MET A 125 18.88 -7.66 10.41
C MET A 125 18.85 -8.91 11.29
N ALA A 126 17.68 -9.52 11.48
CA ALA A 126 17.53 -10.79 12.20
C ALA A 126 17.75 -12.02 11.30
N GLY A 127 18.16 -11.84 10.03
CA GLY A 127 18.44 -12.95 9.12
C GLY A 127 17.23 -13.55 8.42
N TYR A 128 16.07 -12.88 8.51
CA TYR A 128 14.90 -13.29 7.73
C TYR A 128 15.04 -12.89 6.27
N VAL A 129 14.58 -13.77 5.40
CA VAL A 129 14.56 -13.58 3.94
C VAL A 129 13.19 -13.05 3.53
N ASP A 130 13.16 -11.90 2.85
CA ASP A 130 11.98 -11.41 2.14
C ASP A 130 11.72 -12.31 0.93
N CYS A 131 10.70 -13.16 1.02
CA CYS A 131 10.40 -14.17 0.00
C CYS A 131 10.12 -13.54 -1.37
N LEU A 132 9.41 -12.42 -1.39
CA LEU A 132 9.03 -11.76 -2.64
C LEU A 132 10.26 -11.16 -3.32
N ARG A 133 11.18 -10.56 -2.55
CA ARG A 133 12.43 -10.02 -3.11
C ARG A 133 13.46 -11.10 -3.45
N ARG A 134 13.37 -12.27 -2.82
CA ARG A 134 14.17 -13.45 -3.19
C ARG A 134 13.84 -13.97 -4.58
N VAL A 135 12.55 -13.94 -4.96
CA VAL A 135 12.04 -14.40 -6.27
C VAL A 135 12.02 -13.27 -7.31
N HIS A 136 11.67 -12.05 -6.89
CA HIS A 136 11.54 -10.87 -7.74
C HIS A 136 12.38 -9.69 -7.22
N PRO A 137 13.72 -9.70 -7.44
CA PRO A 137 14.62 -8.71 -6.83
C PRO A 137 14.37 -7.25 -7.25
N ARG A 138 13.72 -7.02 -8.40
CA ARG A 138 13.56 -5.68 -8.99
C ARG A 138 12.13 -5.35 -9.46
N ALA A 139 11.15 -6.23 -9.24
CA ALA A 139 9.80 -6.00 -9.75
C ALA A 139 9.03 -4.97 -8.90
N ASP A 140 8.15 -4.21 -9.55
CA ASP A 140 7.16 -3.37 -8.87
C ASP A 140 6.00 -4.25 -8.37
N SER A 141 6.14 -4.72 -7.13
CA SER A 141 5.21 -5.66 -6.50
C SER A 141 4.30 -4.95 -5.50
N PHE A 142 3.59 -3.90 -5.95
CA PHE A 142 2.63 -3.19 -5.11
C PHE A 142 1.50 -4.10 -4.66
N SER A 143 1.22 -4.08 -3.36
CA SER A 143 0.16 -4.83 -2.71
C SER A 143 -0.99 -3.94 -2.26
N CYS A 144 -0.77 -2.63 -2.06
CA CYS A 144 -1.75 -1.71 -1.51
C CYS A 144 -1.70 -0.32 -2.20
N PRO A 145 -2.83 0.40 -2.29
CA PRO A 145 -4.18 -0.13 -2.19
C PRO A 145 -4.60 -0.91 -3.45
N THR A 146 -5.53 -1.86 -3.35
CA THR A 146 -5.99 -2.65 -4.51
C THR A 146 -6.68 -1.83 -5.59
N TYR A 147 -7.33 -0.72 -5.22
CA TYR A 147 -8.00 0.19 -6.14
C TYR A 147 -7.02 1.10 -6.89
N LEU A 148 -5.81 1.32 -6.36
CA LEU A 148 -4.76 2.12 -6.98
C LEU A 148 -3.38 1.68 -6.46
N PRO A 149 -2.80 0.59 -6.98
CA PRO A 149 -1.62 -0.02 -6.38
C PRO A 149 -0.42 0.92 -6.41
N ALA A 150 0.03 1.32 -5.22
CA ALA A 150 1.02 2.39 -5.07
C ALA A 150 2.18 2.01 -4.15
N VAL A 151 2.01 1.02 -3.27
CA VAL A 151 3.03 0.64 -2.29
C VAL A 151 3.01 -0.85 -2.01
N ARG A 152 4.18 -1.41 -1.64
CA ARG A 152 4.30 -2.73 -1.06
C ARG A 152 4.52 -2.61 0.45
N ILE A 153 3.53 -3.05 1.22
CA ILE A 153 3.61 -3.08 2.69
C ILE A 153 3.30 -4.46 3.28
N ASP A 154 2.92 -5.42 2.43
CA ASP A 154 2.64 -6.79 2.81
C ASP A 154 3.85 -7.67 2.51
N TYR A 155 4.30 -8.42 3.52
CA TYR A 155 5.51 -9.23 3.46
C TYR A 155 5.26 -10.66 3.91
N ILE A 156 6.04 -11.57 3.32
CA ILE A 156 6.28 -12.91 3.85
C ILE A 156 7.79 -13.01 4.07
N PHE A 157 8.19 -13.05 5.34
CA PHE A 157 9.55 -13.28 5.77
C PHE A 157 9.71 -14.74 6.19
N ALA A 158 10.72 -15.42 5.67
CA ALA A 158 11.07 -16.79 6.04
C ALA A 158 12.38 -16.85 6.82
N SER A 159 12.50 -17.79 7.75
CA SER A 159 13.81 -18.18 8.27
C SER A 159 14.71 -18.65 7.14
N SER A 160 16.03 -18.61 7.31
CA SER A 160 16.97 -18.96 6.23
C SER A 160 16.80 -20.41 5.75
N GLU A 161 16.47 -21.33 6.66
CA GLU A 161 16.22 -22.75 6.38
C GLU A 161 14.97 -22.94 5.53
N LEU A 162 13.87 -22.25 5.87
CA LEU A 162 12.63 -22.33 5.11
C LEU A 162 12.75 -21.61 3.76
N ALA A 163 13.48 -20.49 3.73
CA ALA A 163 13.72 -19.74 2.50
C ALA A 163 14.49 -20.54 1.44
N ALA A 164 15.30 -21.52 1.84
CA ALA A 164 15.97 -22.45 0.93
C ALA A 164 14.99 -23.34 0.15
N ARG A 165 13.76 -23.49 0.67
CA ARG A 165 12.68 -24.30 0.08
C ARG A 165 11.68 -23.48 -0.71
N LEU A 166 11.88 -22.16 -0.83
CA LEU A 166 10.97 -21.27 -1.53
C LEU A 166 10.99 -21.58 -3.04
N VAL A 167 9.83 -21.95 -3.59
CA VAL A 167 9.67 -22.24 -5.03
C VAL A 167 9.01 -21.10 -5.80
N GLY A 168 8.20 -20.28 -5.11
CA GLY A 168 7.52 -19.15 -5.72
C GLY A 168 7.06 -18.14 -4.68
N CYS A 169 6.95 -16.88 -5.09
CA CYS A 169 6.32 -15.84 -4.28
C CYS A 169 5.83 -14.71 -5.17
N GLU A 170 4.57 -14.30 -5.03
CA GLU A 170 3.97 -13.25 -5.84
C GLU A 170 2.92 -12.44 -5.07
N VAL A 171 2.58 -11.27 -5.61
CA VAL A 171 1.35 -10.56 -5.24
C VAL A 171 0.25 -11.09 -6.16
N ALA A 172 -0.61 -11.95 -5.61
CA ALA A 172 -1.60 -12.70 -6.35
C ALA A 172 -2.86 -11.87 -6.64
N ALA A 173 -3.70 -12.41 -7.52
CA ALA A 173 -5.01 -11.86 -7.85
C ALA A 173 -5.00 -10.36 -8.26
N ARG A 174 -3.98 -9.91 -8.99
CA ARG A 174 -3.91 -8.49 -9.44
C ARG A 174 -4.80 -8.20 -10.66
N THR A 175 -5.05 -9.21 -11.49
CA THR A 175 -5.70 -9.08 -12.80
C THR A 175 -6.84 -10.07 -13.01
N GLY A 176 -7.67 -9.82 -14.02
CA GLY A 176 -8.80 -10.68 -14.38
C GLY A 176 -9.90 -10.73 -13.31
N ALA A 177 -10.75 -11.75 -13.40
CA ALA A 177 -11.91 -11.91 -12.51
C ALA A 177 -11.52 -11.98 -11.02
N LEU A 178 -10.42 -12.67 -10.69
CA LEU A 178 -9.91 -12.73 -9.31
C LEU A 178 -9.46 -11.37 -8.80
N GLY A 179 -8.90 -10.52 -9.66
CA GLY A 179 -8.52 -9.16 -9.26
C GLY A 179 -9.70 -8.24 -9.01
N GLU A 180 -10.82 -8.45 -9.69
CA GLU A 180 -12.06 -7.73 -9.36
C GLU A 180 -12.65 -8.18 -8.03
N VAL A 181 -12.52 -9.46 -7.68
CA VAL A 181 -12.93 -9.97 -6.36
C VAL A 181 -12.01 -9.40 -5.28
N ALA A 182 -10.69 -9.44 -5.47
CA ALA A 182 -9.73 -8.89 -4.52
C ALA A 182 -9.97 -7.40 -4.23
N ARG A 183 -10.19 -6.58 -5.28
CA ARG A 183 -10.52 -5.15 -5.15
C ARG A 183 -11.81 -4.85 -4.38
N ARG A 184 -12.74 -5.81 -4.32
CA ARG A 184 -13.98 -5.70 -3.56
C ARG A 184 -13.85 -6.26 -2.13
N ALA A 185 -12.94 -7.20 -1.92
CA ALA A 185 -12.77 -7.88 -0.65
C ALA A 185 -11.84 -7.15 0.32
N SER A 186 -10.80 -6.47 -0.19
CA SER A 186 -9.80 -5.81 0.64
C SER A 186 -9.09 -4.70 -0.13
N ASP A 187 -8.55 -3.72 0.59
CA ASP A 187 -7.63 -2.72 0.11
C ASP A 187 -6.20 -3.27 -0.07
N HIS A 188 -5.92 -4.50 0.35
CA HIS A 188 -4.65 -5.18 0.13
C HIS A 188 -4.81 -6.38 -0.83
N PHE A 189 -3.90 -6.51 -1.79
CA PHE A 189 -3.77 -7.73 -2.58
C PHE A 189 -3.08 -8.81 -1.76
N PRO A 190 -3.50 -10.08 -1.87
CA PRO A 190 -2.85 -11.17 -1.17
C PRO A 190 -1.41 -11.35 -1.68
N VAL A 191 -0.49 -11.55 -0.74
CA VAL A 191 0.87 -12.03 -1.05
C VAL A 191 0.90 -13.53 -0.79
N VAL A 192 1.38 -14.29 -1.77
CA VAL A 192 1.42 -15.76 -1.72
C VAL A 192 2.87 -16.21 -1.83
N ALA A 193 3.26 -17.20 -1.04
CA ALA A 193 4.55 -17.87 -1.15
C ALA A 193 4.35 -19.38 -1.10
N GLU A 194 5.08 -20.10 -1.94
CA GLU A 194 5.04 -21.55 -2.06
C GLU A 194 6.40 -22.13 -1.66
N PHE A 195 6.38 -23.22 -0.89
CA PHE A 195 7.57 -23.89 -0.38
C PHE A 195 7.51 -25.40 -0.65
N ASP A 196 8.61 -25.98 -1.11
CA ASP A 196 8.76 -27.43 -1.24
C ASP A 196 9.25 -28.03 0.09
N LEU A 197 8.33 -28.67 0.82
CA LEU A 197 8.64 -29.30 2.11
C LEU A 197 9.20 -30.72 1.97
N ALA A 198 9.14 -31.32 0.78
CA ALA A 198 9.62 -32.67 0.51
C ALA A 198 11.14 -32.72 0.23
N ALA A 199 11.76 -31.58 -0.07
CA ALA A 199 13.21 -31.44 -0.16
C ALA A 199 13.87 -31.47 1.24
N GLY A 200 14.12 -32.68 1.75
CA GLY A 200 14.82 -32.96 3.00
C GLY A 200 15.85 -34.05 2.82
#